data_AF-A0A971KDR0-F1
#
_entry.id   AF-A0A971KDR0-F1
#
_cell.length_a   1.000
_cell.length_b   1.000
_cell.length_c   1.000
_cell.angle_alpha   90.00
_cell.angle_beta   90.00
_cell.angle_gamma   90.00
#
_symmetry.space_group_name_H-M   'P 1'
#
loop_
_entity.id
_entity.type
_entity.pdbx_description
1 polymer ?
#
loop_
_entity_poly.entity_id
_entity_poly.type
_entity_poly.pdbx_seq_one_letter_code
_entity_poly.pdbx_strand_id
1 'polypeptide(L)'
;MGFPDRKKIVQTIVLIITVFALYLIHREVSQYSFLDIRAAIADIPIYRFVMAFIFTGIYYALLTLNDGLAVRYIGKSLSWARTAFASFVSNTLSLNLGMSLLTGGSSRYSIYGSYGLKISEITKIVAFCNFTITIGSVGLLGLLLLLKPVGILARMPVLQVWGKIIGFILLFFVTSAGLLSRSGKSLRFFGHEVSLPPLKCFFAQLSISVTSLFCASMVLFSLLPSSNIPIHHYVGCYVISVLLASLSQIPGGVGVLDLTILITLFPWYSPSDLVGSLIIYRIIYYLFPLCLSVILLGWHQFSLLSQNTKDATARAGKEFLAIYPQIMSVGVFLAGAVLLFSSATPGLPQRLSLLNKLLPPYVLELSNFLGSLAGIVLLLLAQGIRRRLRIAWLLTTILFGFGIILSLLKGLDYEEALIITIFLLPLVAARKHFDRNSKLLYPDLSLNWNISTAIVLISATWLGYFSYKHSEFTRQSILGFALSGEAPWFLKASVSLSILVVVTSLWQLFRTRSNFAFIPSEDDMVDVRNIVQSSIQSSAFLALLGDKSFFFSPSRKSMIFFAQELSYWFVMGDPVGDPEEFQDLAWSFREQAALSGTKVIYYEATEDELPLYIELGYVLVKI
;
A
#
# COMPACT_ATOMS: atom_id res chain seq x y z
N MET A 1 24.13 4.29 25.19
CA MET A 1 24.37 4.16 23.74
C MET A 1 23.07 3.73 23.08
N GLY A 2 22.35 4.68 22.49
CA GLY A 2 21.05 4.39 21.86
C GLY A 2 21.26 3.58 20.60
N PHE A 3 20.65 2.40 20.52
CA PHE A 3 20.52 1.67 19.25
C PHE A 3 19.85 2.62 18.24
N PRO A 4 20.51 3.03 17.15
CA PRO A 4 19.82 3.74 16.10
C PRO A 4 18.64 2.89 15.64
N ASP A 5 17.45 3.51 15.61
CA ASP A 5 16.15 2.92 15.27
C ASP A 5 16.29 1.80 14.22
N ARG A 6 16.17 0.52 14.63
CA ARG A 6 16.19 -0.64 13.70
C ARG A 6 15.29 -0.42 12.48
N LYS A 7 14.19 0.31 12.68
CA LYS A 7 13.24 0.74 11.64
C LYS A 7 13.89 1.60 10.56
N LYS A 8 14.72 2.58 10.92
CA LYS A 8 15.43 3.45 9.96
C LYS A 8 16.47 2.69 9.16
N ILE A 9 17.22 1.78 9.80
CA ILE A 9 18.22 0.95 9.12
C ILE A 9 17.55 0.04 8.08
N VAL A 10 16.45 -0.64 8.48
CA VAL A 10 15.67 -1.47 7.55
C VAL A 10 15.15 -0.63 6.39
N GLN A 11 14.57 0.55 6.64
CA GLN A 11 14.07 1.44 5.59
C GLN A 11 15.18 1.89 4.62
N THR A 12 16.38 2.21 5.12
CA THR A 12 17.53 2.57 4.27
C THR A 12 18.00 1.40 3.42
N ILE A 13 18.06 0.18 3.99
CA ILE A 13 18.42 -1.03 3.25
C ILE A 13 17.40 -1.29 2.14
N VAL A 14 16.10 -1.17 2.43
CA VAL A 14 15.02 -1.33 1.46
C VAL A 14 15.16 -0.31 0.32
N LEU A 15 15.46 0.96 0.63
CA LEU A 15 15.70 2.00 -0.37
C LEU A 15 16.91 1.66 -1.26
N ILE A 16 18.02 1.23 -0.67
CA ILE A 16 19.24 0.84 -1.42
C ILE A 16 18.94 -0.33 -2.36
N ILE A 17 18.25 -1.38 -1.88
CA ILE A 17 17.87 -2.54 -2.70
C ILE A 17 16.98 -2.10 -3.86
N THR A 18 16.02 -1.21 -3.60
CA THR A 18 15.10 -0.70 -4.63
C THR A 18 15.86 0.11 -5.69
N VAL A 19 16.71 1.04 -5.29
CA VAL A 19 17.53 1.85 -6.21
C VAL A 19 18.46 0.97 -7.02
N PHE A 20 19.09 -0.03 -6.39
CA PHE A 20 19.93 -0.99 -7.08
C PHE A 20 19.15 -1.84 -8.08
N ALA A 21 17.94 -2.28 -7.72
CA ALA A 21 17.08 -3.04 -8.63
C ALA A 21 16.65 -2.20 -9.83
N LEU A 22 16.23 -0.95 -9.62
CA LEU A 22 15.89 -0.01 -10.69
C LEU A 22 17.09 0.29 -11.59
N TYR A 23 18.28 0.45 -11.01
CA TYR A 23 19.52 0.64 -11.78
C TYR A 23 19.85 -0.56 -12.66
N LEU A 24 19.70 -1.79 -12.15
CA LEU A 24 19.96 -3.00 -12.94
C LEU A 24 18.89 -3.21 -14.01
N ILE A 25 17.62 -2.96 -13.71
CA ILE A 25 16.56 -2.94 -14.73
C ILE A 25 16.90 -1.90 -15.80
N HIS A 26 17.36 -0.71 -15.42
CA HIS A 26 17.79 0.28 -16.40
C HIS A 26 18.90 -0.25 -17.28
N ARG A 27 19.95 -0.83 -16.71
CA ARG A 27 21.08 -1.34 -17.47
C ARG A 27 20.63 -2.36 -18.53
N GLU A 28 19.78 -3.32 -18.14
CA GLU A 28 19.29 -4.37 -19.04
C GLU A 28 18.30 -3.84 -20.09
N VAL A 29 17.38 -2.95 -19.69
CA VAL A 29 16.33 -2.42 -20.56
C VAL A 29 16.85 -1.31 -21.48
N SER A 30 17.92 -0.60 -21.09
CA SER A 30 18.49 0.54 -21.84
C SER A 30 19.06 0.20 -23.22
N GLN A 31 19.15 -1.10 -23.54
CA GLN A 31 19.54 -1.64 -24.83
C GLN A 31 18.38 -1.81 -25.81
N TYR A 32 17.13 -1.74 -25.32
CA TYR A 32 15.90 -1.93 -26.09
C TYR A 32 15.15 -0.60 -26.23
N SER A 33 14.40 -0.45 -27.31
CA SER A 33 13.56 0.74 -27.51
C SER A 33 12.19 0.56 -26.85
N PHE A 34 11.54 1.68 -26.51
CA PHE A 34 10.15 1.67 -26.02
C PHE A 34 9.18 1.04 -27.03
N LEU A 35 9.47 1.18 -28.33
CA LEU A 35 8.68 0.60 -29.41
C LEU A 35 8.72 -0.93 -29.38
N ASP A 36 9.86 -1.53 -29.04
CA ASP A 36 10.01 -2.98 -28.95
C ASP A 36 9.17 -3.58 -27.83
N ILE A 37 9.15 -2.94 -26.66
CA ILE A 37 8.30 -3.36 -25.52
C ILE A 37 6.82 -3.29 -25.92
N ARG A 38 6.43 -2.22 -26.62
CA ARG A 38 5.05 -2.04 -27.05
C ARG A 38 4.65 -3.05 -28.14
N ALA A 39 5.53 -3.34 -29.09
CA ALA A 39 5.31 -4.36 -30.09
C ALA A 39 5.17 -5.74 -29.43
N ALA A 40 6.02 -6.06 -28.44
CA ALA A 40 5.93 -7.31 -27.68
C ALA A 40 4.58 -7.46 -26.95
N ILE A 41 4.05 -6.38 -26.36
CA ILE A 41 2.71 -6.41 -25.74
C ILE A 41 1.61 -6.63 -26.78
N ALA A 42 1.71 -5.98 -27.94
CA ALA A 42 0.71 -6.09 -29.01
C ALA A 42 0.67 -7.48 -29.66
N ASP A 43 1.79 -8.21 -29.61
CA ASP A 43 1.90 -9.57 -30.16
C ASP A 43 1.26 -10.63 -29.24
N ILE A 44 0.93 -10.30 -27.98
CA ILE A 44 0.31 -11.25 -27.05
C ILE A 44 -1.12 -11.55 -27.52
N PRO A 45 -1.46 -12.81 -27.84
CA PRO A 45 -2.81 -13.16 -28.29
C PRO A 45 -3.85 -13.07 -27.16
N ILE A 46 -5.10 -12.73 -27.52
CA ILE A 46 -6.20 -12.45 -26.57
C ILE A 46 -6.47 -13.61 -25.59
N TYR A 47 -6.34 -14.87 -26.02
CA TYR A 47 -6.61 -16.03 -25.16
C TYR A 47 -5.66 -16.11 -23.96
N ARG A 48 -4.44 -15.57 -24.09
CA ARG A 48 -3.45 -15.49 -23.01
C ARG A 48 -3.86 -14.49 -21.94
N PHE A 49 -4.41 -13.35 -22.35
CA PHE A 49 -5.04 -12.40 -21.42
C PHE A 49 -6.18 -13.06 -20.66
N VAL A 50 -7.07 -13.78 -21.35
CA VAL A 50 -8.19 -14.50 -20.72
C VAL A 50 -7.69 -15.52 -19.69
N MET A 51 -6.66 -16.32 -20.02
CA MET A 51 -6.04 -17.24 -19.07
C MET A 51 -5.46 -16.51 -17.86
N ALA A 52 -4.77 -15.38 -18.06
CA ALA A 52 -4.24 -14.55 -16.97
C ALA A 52 -5.35 -14.08 -16.02
N PHE A 53 -6.48 -13.62 -16.55
CA PHE A 53 -7.64 -13.23 -15.76
C PHE A 53 -8.25 -14.41 -14.99
N ILE A 54 -8.39 -15.59 -15.61
CA ILE A 54 -8.91 -16.80 -14.96
C ILE A 54 -8.01 -17.20 -13.78
N PHE A 55 -6.70 -17.30 -13.99
CA PHE A 55 -5.76 -17.64 -12.92
C PHE A 55 -5.75 -16.61 -11.80
N THR A 56 -5.93 -15.33 -12.12
CA THR A 56 -6.08 -14.26 -11.13
C THR A 56 -7.37 -14.44 -10.31
N GLY A 57 -8.51 -14.74 -10.95
CA GLY A 57 -9.76 -15.04 -10.27
C GLY A 57 -9.65 -16.23 -9.31
N ILE A 58 -9.02 -17.33 -9.78
CA ILE A 58 -8.76 -18.52 -8.94
C ILE A 58 -7.85 -18.18 -7.77
N TYR A 59 -6.81 -17.37 -7.99
CA TYR A 59 -5.90 -16.93 -6.93
C TYR A 59 -6.64 -16.19 -5.80
N TYR A 60 -7.46 -15.18 -6.13
CA TYR A 60 -8.24 -14.44 -5.12
C TYR A 60 -9.34 -15.30 -4.47
N ALA A 61 -9.90 -16.28 -5.19
CA ALA A 61 -10.81 -17.26 -4.60
C ALA A 61 -10.11 -18.16 -3.57
N LEU A 62 -8.88 -18.59 -3.83
CA LEU A 62 -8.06 -19.36 -2.88
C LEU A 62 -7.67 -18.54 -1.65
N LEU A 63 -7.36 -17.25 -1.82
CA LEU A 63 -7.15 -16.35 -0.69
C LEU A 63 -8.41 -16.21 0.19
N THR A 64 -9.58 -16.14 -0.45
CA THR A 64 -10.87 -16.11 0.24
C THR A 64 -11.14 -17.41 1.01
N LEU A 65 -10.83 -18.56 0.42
CA LEU A 65 -10.91 -19.86 1.09
C LEU A 65 -9.98 -19.93 2.30
N ASN A 66 -8.79 -19.34 2.21
CA ASN A 66 -7.85 -19.29 3.32
C ASN A 66 -8.37 -18.44 4.49
N ASP A 67 -8.89 -17.24 4.22
CA ASP A 67 -9.53 -16.40 5.24
C ASP A 67 -10.76 -17.12 5.85
N GLY A 68 -11.54 -17.84 5.04
CA GLY A 68 -12.66 -18.67 5.53
C GLY A 68 -12.22 -19.81 6.45
N LEU A 69 -11.09 -20.47 6.16
CA LEU A 69 -10.50 -21.45 7.06
C LEU A 69 -9.98 -20.81 8.35
N ALA A 70 -9.40 -19.63 8.27
CA ALA A 70 -8.91 -18.88 9.43
C ALA A 70 -10.05 -18.49 10.39
N VAL A 71 -11.19 -18.04 9.85
CA VAL A 71 -12.39 -17.72 10.64
C VAL A 71 -12.97 -18.97 11.30
N ARG A 72 -13.02 -20.11 10.60
CA ARG A 72 -13.44 -21.38 11.18
C ARG A 72 -12.47 -21.89 12.25
N TYR A 73 -11.17 -21.67 12.07
CA TYR A 73 -10.12 -22.07 13.01
C TYR A 73 -10.26 -21.38 14.37
N ILE A 74 -10.69 -20.12 14.40
CA ILE A 74 -10.96 -19.39 15.65
C ILE A 74 -12.34 -19.71 16.26
N GLY A 75 -13.10 -20.65 15.69
CA GLY A 75 -14.40 -21.07 16.21
C GLY A 75 -15.55 -20.09 15.93
N LYS A 76 -15.36 -19.15 14.99
CA LYS A 76 -16.39 -18.18 14.60
C LYS A 76 -17.02 -18.56 13.27
N SER A 77 -18.27 -18.15 13.06
CA SER A 77 -18.98 -18.29 11.80
C SER A 77 -19.35 -16.91 11.25
N LEU A 78 -18.77 -16.57 10.10
CA LEU A 78 -19.19 -15.43 9.31
C LEU A 78 -19.84 -15.93 8.02
N SER A 79 -20.80 -15.17 7.50
CA SER A 79 -21.36 -15.44 6.16
C SER A 79 -20.25 -15.41 5.11
N TRP A 80 -20.30 -16.32 4.15
CA TRP A 80 -19.29 -16.40 3.09
C TRP A 80 -19.09 -15.08 2.34
N ALA A 81 -20.16 -14.32 2.09
CA ALA A 81 -20.09 -13.02 1.41
C ALA A 81 -19.25 -11.99 2.19
N ARG A 82 -19.43 -11.89 3.52
CA ARG A 82 -18.64 -10.99 4.39
C ARG A 82 -17.17 -11.41 4.41
N THR A 83 -16.88 -12.70 4.52
CA THR A 83 -15.51 -13.21 4.48
C THR A 83 -14.85 -12.97 3.12
N ALA A 84 -15.57 -13.18 2.02
CA ALA A 84 -15.09 -12.94 0.67
C ALA A 84 -14.78 -11.47 0.43
N PHE A 85 -15.68 -10.58 0.86
CA PHE A 85 -15.46 -9.14 0.79
C PHE A 85 -14.24 -8.72 1.62
N ALA A 86 -14.17 -9.15 2.89
CA ALA A 86 -13.06 -8.82 3.78
C ALA A 86 -11.72 -9.30 3.25
N SER A 87 -11.66 -10.55 2.79
CA SER A 87 -10.46 -11.15 2.23
C SER A 87 -10.05 -10.45 0.94
N PHE A 88 -10.97 -10.22 0.00
CA PHE A 88 -10.67 -9.60 -1.28
C PHE A 88 -10.13 -8.18 -1.09
N VAL A 89 -10.84 -7.33 -0.34
CA VAL A 89 -10.43 -5.94 -0.09
C VAL A 89 -9.09 -5.89 0.65
N SER A 90 -8.92 -6.70 1.71
CA SER A 90 -7.69 -6.70 2.49
C SER A 90 -6.48 -7.21 1.71
N ASN A 91 -6.65 -8.25 0.88
CA ASN A 91 -5.55 -8.80 0.09
C ASN A 91 -5.16 -7.89 -1.08
N THR A 92 -6.12 -7.22 -1.75
CA THR A 92 -5.79 -6.24 -2.80
C THR A 92 -4.96 -5.08 -2.25
N LEU A 93 -5.27 -4.59 -1.05
CA LEU A 93 -4.46 -3.61 -0.34
C LEU A 93 -3.08 -4.16 0.05
N SER A 94 -3.05 -5.37 0.64
CA SER A 94 -1.81 -6.00 1.11
C SER A 94 -0.79 -6.21 -0.02
N LEU A 95 -1.27 -6.64 -1.20
CA LEU A 95 -0.43 -6.89 -2.37
C LEU A 95 0.16 -5.61 -2.96
N ASN A 96 -0.58 -4.49 -2.92
CA ASN A 96 -0.12 -3.21 -3.49
C ASN A 96 0.76 -2.40 -2.53
N LEU A 97 0.44 -2.38 -1.23
CA LEU A 97 1.11 -1.51 -0.26
C LEU A 97 2.41 -2.08 0.34
N GLY A 98 2.64 -3.38 0.25
CA GLY A 98 3.77 -4.04 0.93
C GLY A 98 3.69 -3.96 2.46
N MET A 99 4.59 -4.63 3.17
CA MET A 99 4.57 -4.75 4.65
C MET A 99 3.23 -5.30 5.20
N SER A 100 2.87 -6.52 4.78
CA SER A 100 1.63 -7.26 5.14
C SER A 100 1.21 -7.13 6.62
N LEU A 101 2.17 -7.05 7.55
CA LEU A 101 1.88 -6.97 8.98
C LEU A 101 1.39 -5.59 9.46
N LEU A 102 1.86 -4.49 8.85
CA LEU A 102 1.57 -3.11 9.30
C LEU A 102 0.44 -2.44 8.52
N THR A 103 0.24 -2.80 7.25
CA THR A 103 -0.76 -2.18 6.34
C THR A 103 -1.84 -3.17 5.89
N GLY A 104 -1.46 -4.41 5.61
CA GLY A 104 -2.41 -5.49 5.30
C GLY A 104 -3.21 -5.94 6.51
N GLY A 105 -2.54 -6.05 7.67
CA GLY A 105 -3.14 -6.31 8.96
C GLY A 105 -4.18 -5.26 9.36
N SER A 106 -3.88 -3.96 9.18
CA SER A 106 -4.79 -2.86 9.57
C SER A 106 -6.12 -2.94 8.81
N SER A 107 -6.10 -3.27 7.51
CA SER A 107 -7.34 -3.47 6.75
C SER A 107 -8.19 -4.62 7.30
N ARG A 108 -7.57 -5.77 7.63
CA ARG A 108 -8.27 -6.89 8.28
C ARG A 108 -8.80 -6.51 9.67
N TYR A 109 -8.03 -5.77 10.48
CA TYR A 109 -8.49 -5.29 11.79
C TYR A 109 -9.72 -4.42 11.69
N SER A 110 -9.76 -3.53 10.70
CA SER A 110 -10.91 -2.67 10.48
C SER A 110 -12.14 -3.44 9.95
N ILE A 111 -12.01 -4.33 8.95
CA ILE A 111 -13.18 -5.06 8.39
C ILE A 111 -13.69 -6.12 9.37
N TYR A 112 -12.81 -6.93 9.93
CA TYR A 112 -13.26 -7.98 10.84
C TYR A 112 -13.72 -7.40 12.18
N GLY A 113 -13.08 -6.32 12.65
CA GLY A 113 -13.52 -5.60 13.85
C GLY A 113 -14.92 -5.03 13.68
N SER A 114 -15.21 -4.54 12.48
CA SER A 114 -16.54 -4.08 12.14
C SER A 114 -17.60 -5.18 12.14
N TYR A 115 -17.23 -6.40 11.75
CA TYR A 115 -18.10 -7.58 11.86
C TYR A 115 -18.23 -8.13 13.29
N GLY A 116 -17.71 -7.43 14.29
CA GLY A 116 -17.82 -7.78 15.71
C GLY A 116 -16.77 -8.77 16.21
N LEU A 117 -15.68 -9.00 15.46
CA LEU A 117 -14.55 -9.81 15.93
C LEU A 117 -13.64 -9.00 16.84
N LYS A 118 -13.16 -9.62 17.91
CA LYS A 118 -12.19 -9.00 18.82
C LYS A 118 -10.83 -8.89 18.15
N ILE A 119 -10.02 -7.90 18.52
CA ILE A 119 -8.66 -7.71 17.98
C ILE A 119 -7.82 -8.99 18.11
N SER A 120 -7.87 -9.67 19.25
CA SER A 120 -7.14 -10.92 19.49
C SER A 120 -7.57 -12.06 18.55
N GLU A 121 -8.83 -12.08 18.11
CA GLU A 121 -9.36 -13.03 17.12
C GLU A 121 -8.86 -12.68 15.72
N ILE A 122 -8.82 -11.38 15.38
CA ILE A 122 -8.32 -10.90 14.10
C ILE A 122 -6.80 -11.09 13.98
N THR A 123 -6.04 -10.87 15.05
CA THR A 123 -4.61 -11.17 15.10
C THR A 123 -4.35 -12.64 14.78
N LYS A 124 -5.18 -13.56 15.30
CA LYS A 124 -5.10 -14.99 14.98
C LYS A 124 -5.40 -15.27 13.51
N ILE A 125 -6.40 -14.60 12.92
CA ILE A 125 -6.71 -14.70 11.49
C ILE A 125 -5.51 -14.24 10.64
N VAL A 126 -4.97 -13.04 10.93
CA VAL A 126 -3.82 -12.47 10.20
C VAL A 126 -2.59 -13.37 10.33
N ALA A 127 -2.29 -13.87 11.53
CA ALA A 127 -1.18 -14.78 11.77
C ALA A 127 -1.38 -16.10 11.01
N PHE A 128 -2.58 -16.67 11.03
CA PHE A 128 -2.93 -17.89 10.30
C PHE A 128 -2.72 -17.71 8.78
N CYS A 129 -3.19 -16.60 8.20
CA CYS A 129 -3.03 -16.33 6.78
C CYS A 129 -1.56 -16.15 6.38
N ASN A 130 -0.78 -15.38 7.15
CA ASN A 130 0.65 -15.18 6.89
C ASN A 130 1.44 -16.49 7.04
N PHE A 131 1.10 -17.31 8.03
CA PHE A 131 1.69 -18.63 8.23
C PHE A 131 1.39 -19.55 7.03
N THR A 132 0.17 -19.51 6.51
CA THR A 132 -0.25 -20.27 5.33
C THR A 132 0.60 -19.93 4.11
N ILE A 133 0.76 -18.63 3.81
CA ILE A 133 1.58 -18.15 2.70
C ILE A 133 3.03 -18.63 2.88
N THR A 134 3.59 -18.44 4.08
CA THR A 134 4.99 -18.78 4.38
C THR A 134 5.27 -20.27 4.19
N ILE A 135 4.43 -21.15 4.77
CA ILE A 135 4.62 -22.60 4.66
C ILE A 135 4.50 -23.07 3.22
N GLY A 136 3.50 -22.59 2.46
CA GLY A 136 3.36 -23.02 1.07
C GLY A 136 4.49 -22.52 0.18
N SER A 137 4.95 -21.28 0.35
CA SER A 137 6.08 -20.76 -0.42
C SER A 137 7.39 -21.48 -0.10
N VAL A 138 7.65 -21.75 1.19
CA VAL A 138 8.85 -22.47 1.65
C VAL A 138 8.80 -23.93 1.24
N GLY A 139 7.62 -24.57 1.38
CA GLY A 139 7.42 -25.97 1.01
C GLY A 139 7.53 -26.20 -0.49
N LEU A 140 6.90 -25.34 -1.31
CA LEU A 140 7.00 -25.44 -2.77
C LEU A 140 8.43 -25.18 -3.24
N LEU A 141 9.10 -24.14 -2.72
CA LEU A 141 10.50 -23.87 -3.07
C LEU A 141 11.41 -25.02 -2.66
N GLY A 142 11.24 -25.52 -1.44
CA GLY A 142 12.05 -26.62 -0.91
C GLY A 142 11.93 -27.89 -1.78
N LEU A 143 10.69 -28.24 -2.17
CA LEU A 143 10.42 -29.36 -3.07
C LEU A 143 11.07 -29.16 -4.44
N LEU A 144 10.92 -27.98 -5.04
CA LEU A 144 11.46 -27.68 -6.37
C LEU A 144 12.99 -27.73 -6.38
N LEU A 145 13.64 -27.16 -5.36
CA LEU A 145 15.11 -27.16 -5.24
C LEU A 145 15.70 -28.56 -5.03
N LEU A 146 14.98 -29.46 -4.35
CA LEU A 146 15.41 -30.86 -4.20
C LEU A 146 15.30 -31.66 -5.50
N LEU A 147 14.21 -31.48 -6.25
CA LEU A 147 13.95 -32.23 -7.49
C LEU A 147 14.96 -31.85 -8.58
N LYS A 148 15.02 -30.57 -8.94
CA LYS A 148 15.99 -30.04 -9.92
C LYS A 148 16.34 -28.60 -9.54
N PRO A 149 17.64 -28.24 -9.42
CA PRO A 149 18.05 -26.87 -9.15
C PRO A 149 17.42 -25.89 -10.15
N VAL A 150 16.90 -24.76 -9.66
CA VAL A 150 16.13 -23.80 -10.45
C VAL A 150 16.85 -22.46 -10.55
N GLY A 151 16.60 -21.69 -11.61
CA GLY A 151 17.17 -20.36 -11.85
C GLY A 151 18.69 -20.35 -11.99
N ILE A 152 19.35 -19.38 -11.35
CA ILE A 152 20.82 -19.23 -11.35
C ILE A 152 21.49 -20.46 -10.71
N LEU A 153 20.83 -21.10 -9.73
CA LEU A 153 21.36 -22.29 -9.05
C LEU A 153 21.50 -23.49 -10.00
N ALA A 154 20.78 -23.50 -11.12
CA ALA A 154 20.92 -24.53 -12.15
C ALA A 154 22.22 -24.39 -12.96
N ARG A 155 22.85 -23.20 -12.97
CA ARG A 155 23.93 -22.87 -13.92
C ARG A 155 25.30 -23.38 -13.50
N MET A 156 25.56 -23.55 -12.20
CA MET A 156 26.86 -24.01 -11.70
C MET A 156 26.71 -25.27 -10.81
N PRO A 157 27.53 -26.32 -11.02
CA PRO A 157 27.43 -27.57 -10.24
C PRO A 157 27.51 -27.35 -8.73
N VAL A 158 28.37 -26.42 -8.28
CA VAL A 158 28.50 -26.07 -6.86
C VAL A 158 27.20 -25.47 -6.31
N LEU A 159 26.57 -24.56 -7.06
CA LEU A 159 25.30 -23.94 -6.68
C LEU A 159 24.13 -24.93 -6.66
N GLN A 160 24.20 -25.99 -7.48
CA GLN A 160 23.20 -27.06 -7.46
C GLN A 160 23.22 -27.83 -6.13
N VAL A 161 24.41 -28.10 -5.57
CA VAL A 161 24.56 -28.76 -4.26
C VAL A 161 24.01 -27.87 -3.15
N TRP A 162 24.39 -26.59 -3.12
CA TRP A 162 23.87 -25.62 -2.16
C TRP A 162 22.35 -25.44 -2.30
N GLY A 163 21.82 -25.43 -3.52
CA GLY A 163 20.39 -25.39 -3.78
C GLY A 163 19.65 -26.57 -3.15
N LYS A 164 20.18 -27.79 -3.27
CA LYS A 164 19.61 -28.98 -2.63
C LYS A 164 19.69 -28.94 -1.11
N ILE A 165 20.80 -28.45 -0.54
CA ILE A 165 20.95 -28.28 0.92
C ILE A 165 19.90 -27.31 1.44
N ILE A 166 19.74 -26.15 0.78
CA ILE A 166 18.70 -25.18 1.12
C ILE A 166 17.33 -25.82 0.98
N GLY A 167 17.06 -26.54 -0.11
CA GLY A 167 15.81 -27.24 -0.33
C GLY A 167 15.47 -28.24 0.78
N PHE A 168 16.47 -28.99 1.26
CA PHE A 168 16.33 -29.92 2.39
C PHE A 168 15.98 -29.19 3.69
N ILE A 169 16.68 -28.08 4.01
CA ILE A 169 16.41 -27.28 5.21
C ILE A 169 14.98 -26.71 5.17
N LEU A 170 14.55 -26.19 4.03
CA LEU A 170 13.21 -25.64 3.84
C LEU A 170 12.12 -26.72 4.00
N LEU A 171 12.32 -27.92 3.43
CA LEU A 171 11.38 -29.02 3.61
C LEU A 171 11.39 -29.58 5.03
N PHE A 172 12.55 -29.63 5.68
CA PHE A 172 12.65 -30.01 7.09
C PHE A 172 11.87 -29.04 7.98
N PHE A 173 11.91 -27.74 7.70
CA PHE A 173 11.09 -26.74 8.39
C PHE A 173 9.58 -27.01 8.21
N VAL A 174 9.12 -27.32 7.00
CA VAL A 174 7.70 -27.61 6.74
C VAL A 174 7.25 -28.93 7.37
N THR A 175 8.06 -29.98 7.28
CA THR A 175 7.72 -31.29 7.86
C THR A 175 7.74 -31.24 9.39
N SER A 176 8.70 -30.56 10.00
CA SER A 176 8.73 -30.34 11.46
C SER A 176 7.51 -29.54 11.93
N ALA A 177 7.10 -28.49 11.21
CA ALA A 177 5.86 -27.76 11.50
C ALA A 177 4.61 -28.66 11.42
N GLY A 178 4.53 -29.56 10.43
CA GLY A 178 3.46 -30.55 10.32
C GLY A 178 3.46 -31.60 11.44
N LEU A 179 4.64 -32.06 11.86
CA LEU A 179 4.80 -32.98 13.00
C LEU A 179 4.41 -32.32 14.33
N LEU A 180 4.79 -31.06 14.52
CA LEU A 180 4.38 -30.26 15.68
C LEU A 180 2.87 -30.04 15.71
N SER A 181 2.25 -29.78 14.54
CA SER A 181 0.79 -29.70 14.39
C SER A 181 0.08 -31.00 14.79
N ARG A 182 0.71 -32.18 14.57
CA ARG A 182 0.19 -33.48 15.03
C ARG A 182 0.13 -33.59 16.55
N SER A 183 1.11 -33.00 17.23
CA SER A 183 1.26 -33.14 18.68
C SER A 183 0.27 -32.28 19.48
N GLY A 184 -0.43 -31.34 18.83
CA GLY A 184 -1.39 -30.44 19.49
C GLY A 184 -0.78 -29.48 20.52
N LYS A 185 0.56 -29.44 20.62
CA LYS A 185 1.27 -28.62 21.60
C LYS A 185 1.26 -27.14 21.17
N SER A 186 0.99 -26.24 22.11
CA SER A 186 1.21 -24.81 21.91
C SER A 186 2.70 -24.52 21.90
N LEU A 187 3.17 -23.81 20.86
CA LEU A 187 4.54 -23.33 20.81
C LEU A 187 4.60 -21.99 21.55
N ARG A 188 5.46 -21.89 22.56
CA ARG A 188 5.80 -20.60 23.17
C ARG A 188 6.84 -19.89 22.31
N PHE A 189 6.40 -18.90 21.54
CA PHE A 189 7.27 -18.04 20.75
C PHE A 189 7.23 -16.63 21.34
N PHE A 190 8.38 -16.09 21.78
CA PHE A 190 8.50 -14.75 22.37
C PHE A 190 7.46 -14.46 23.49
N GLY A 191 7.22 -15.43 24.39
CA GLY A 191 6.27 -15.27 25.50
C GLY A 191 4.79 -15.45 25.15
N HIS A 192 4.45 -15.68 23.87
CA HIS A 192 3.09 -15.95 23.42
C HIS A 192 2.90 -17.43 23.06
N GLU A 193 1.80 -18.03 23.53
CA GLU A 193 1.40 -19.39 23.14
C GLU A 193 0.68 -19.36 21.79
N VAL A 194 1.35 -19.84 20.75
CA VAL A 194 0.78 -20.04 19.42
C VAL A 194 0.32 -21.48 19.33
N SER A 195 -0.99 -21.70 19.33
CA SER A 195 -1.56 -23.01 19.03
C SER A 195 -1.41 -23.29 17.53
N LEU A 196 -0.74 -24.39 17.20
CA LEU A 196 -0.68 -24.85 15.81
C LEU A 196 -2.04 -25.40 15.37
N PRO A 197 -2.44 -25.19 14.11
CA PRO A 197 -3.70 -25.71 13.60
C PRO A 197 -3.69 -27.24 13.60
N PRO A 198 -4.86 -27.90 13.71
CA PRO A 198 -4.94 -29.35 13.63
C PRO A 198 -4.46 -29.86 12.26
N LEU A 199 -4.01 -31.11 12.21
CA LEU A 199 -3.37 -31.69 11.02
C LEU A 199 -4.17 -31.51 9.71
N LYS A 200 -5.50 -31.68 9.78
CA LYS A 200 -6.39 -31.48 8.63
C LYS A 200 -6.35 -30.04 8.10
N CYS A 201 -6.34 -29.07 9.01
CA CYS A 201 -6.21 -27.65 8.65
C CYS A 201 -4.82 -27.34 8.10
N PHE A 202 -3.76 -27.92 8.65
CA PHE A 202 -2.39 -27.74 8.15
C PHE A 202 -2.24 -28.21 6.70
N PHE A 203 -2.76 -29.40 6.36
CA PHE A 203 -2.74 -29.88 4.98
C PHE A 203 -3.59 -29.02 4.06
N ALA A 204 -4.76 -28.56 4.52
CA ALA A 204 -5.59 -27.63 3.75
C ALA A 204 -4.86 -26.30 3.47
N GLN A 205 -4.17 -25.74 4.48
CA GLN A 205 -3.34 -24.53 4.31
C GLN A 205 -2.21 -24.75 3.32
N LEU A 206 -1.49 -25.87 3.44
CA LEU A 206 -0.39 -26.21 2.53
C LEU A 206 -0.91 -26.31 1.09
N SER A 207 -1.99 -27.05 0.85
CA SER A 207 -2.59 -27.20 -0.48
C SER A 207 -3.06 -25.86 -1.04
N ILE A 208 -3.81 -25.06 -0.27
CA ILE A 208 -4.30 -23.75 -0.71
C ILE A 208 -3.14 -22.84 -1.07
N SER A 209 -2.10 -22.79 -0.23
CA SER A 209 -0.95 -21.93 -0.44
C SER A 209 -0.15 -22.34 -1.69
N VAL A 210 0.16 -23.63 -1.85
CA VAL A 210 0.85 -24.17 -3.04
C VAL A 210 0.05 -23.91 -4.31
N THR A 211 -1.25 -24.21 -4.31
CA THR A 211 -2.11 -23.97 -5.48
C THR A 211 -2.23 -22.48 -5.78
N SER A 212 -2.37 -21.62 -4.77
CA SER A 212 -2.45 -20.17 -4.98
C SER A 212 -1.16 -19.62 -5.59
N LEU A 213 0.00 -20.06 -5.10
CA LEU A 213 1.29 -19.63 -5.62
C LEU A 213 1.54 -20.15 -7.05
N PHE A 214 1.09 -21.37 -7.34
CA PHE A 214 1.07 -21.91 -8.70
C PHE A 214 0.18 -21.06 -9.62
N CYS A 215 -1.06 -20.76 -9.22
CA CYS A 215 -1.96 -19.89 -10.00
C CYS A 215 -1.32 -18.51 -10.24
N ALA A 216 -0.75 -17.87 -9.22
CA ALA A 216 -0.05 -16.60 -9.35
C ALA A 216 1.09 -16.68 -10.38
N SER A 217 1.88 -17.75 -10.35
CA SER A 217 2.94 -17.99 -11.34
C SER A 217 2.38 -18.17 -12.76
N MET A 218 1.23 -18.85 -12.90
CA MET A 218 0.60 -19.08 -14.20
C MET A 218 0.01 -17.83 -14.81
N VAL A 219 -0.35 -16.81 -14.01
CA VAL A 219 -0.76 -15.50 -14.54
C VAL A 219 0.37 -14.91 -15.39
N LEU A 220 1.59 -14.82 -14.85
CA LEU A 220 2.73 -14.32 -15.63
C LEU A 220 3.12 -15.30 -16.76
N PHE A 221 3.06 -16.61 -16.54
CA PHE A 221 3.40 -17.60 -17.55
C PHE A 221 2.52 -17.49 -18.79
N SER A 222 1.22 -17.23 -18.58
CA SER A 222 0.27 -17.08 -19.67
C SER A 222 0.59 -15.88 -20.55
N LEU A 223 1.22 -14.84 -20.01
CA LEU A 223 1.56 -13.60 -20.74
C LEU A 223 2.89 -13.70 -21.50
N LEU A 224 3.81 -14.56 -21.04
CA LEU A 224 5.10 -14.78 -21.68
C LEU A 224 4.95 -15.46 -23.05
N PRO A 225 5.76 -15.08 -24.06
CA PRO A 225 5.73 -15.72 -25.38
C PRO A 225 6.01 -17.23 -25.29
N SER A 226 5.63 -18.01 -26.31
CA SER A 226 5.88 -19.46 -26.31
C SER A 226 7.39 -19.74 -26.25
N SER A 227 7.84 -20.50 -25.25
CA SER A 227 9.23 -20.96 -25.16
C SER A 227 9.31 -22.40 -24.64
N ASN A 228 10.46 -23.04 -24.86
CA ASN A 228 10.73 -24.41 -24.40
C ASN A 228 11.20 -24.50 -22.93
N ILE A 229 10.74 -23.59 -22.07
CA ILE A 229 11.09 -23.64 -20.64
C ILE A 229 10.31 -24.76 -19.95
N PRO A 230 10.97 -25.62 -19.18
CA PRO A 230 10.26 -26.59 -18.37
C PRO A 230 9.52 -25.90 -17.21
N ILE A 231 8.25 -26.23 -17.03
CA ILE A 231 7.36 -25.54 -16.08
C ILE A 231 7.88 -25.51 -14.64
N HIS A 232 8.55 -26.57 -14.17
CA HIS A 232 9.13 -26.61 -12.83
C HIS A 232 10.23 -25.55 -12.62
N HIS A 233 11.02 -25.27 -13.67
CA HIS A 233 12.06 -24.25 -13.61
C HIS A 233 11.43 -22.86 -13.58
N TYR A 234 10.44 -22.62 -14.43
CA TYR A 234 9.71 -21.36 -14.42
C TYR A 234 9.05 -21.09 -13.05
N VAL A 235 8.29 -22.05 -12.52
CA VAL A 235 7.61 -21.91 -11.23
C VAL A 235 8.62 -21.66 -10.12
N GLY A 236 9.74 -22.38 -10.07
CA GLY A 236 10.75 -22.15 -9.03
C GLY A 236 11.40 -20.77 -9.13
N CYS A 237 11.70 -20.27 -10.33
CA CYS A 237 12.20 -18.90 -10.51
C CYS A 237 11.19 -17.86 -10.02
N TYR A 238 9.91 -18.07 -10.33
CA TYR A 238 8.83 -17.20 -9.87
C TYR A 238 8.68 -17.21 -8.34
N VAL A 239 8.70 -18.39 -7.71
CA VAL A 239 8.63 -18.53 -6.24
C VAL A 239 9.80 -17.85 -5.54
N ILE A 240 11.02 -18.01 -6.06
CA ILE A 240 12.21 -17.30 -5.55
C ILE A 240 12.00 -15.79 -5.64
N SER A 241 11.49 -15.31 -6.78
CA SER A 241 11.25 -13.88 -7.02
C SER A 241 10.22 -13.29 -6.04
N VAL A 242 9.11 -14.00 -5.80
CA VAL A 242 8.07 -13.59 -4.84
C VAL A 242 8.61 -13.61 -3.41
N LEU A 243 9.40 -14.62 -3.03
CA LEU A 243 10.01 -14.71 -1.71
C LEU A 243 11.00 -13.56 -1.45
N LEU A 244 11.91 -13.28 -2.39
CA LEU A 244 12.83 -12.15 -2.30
C LEU A 244 12.09 -10.81 -2.24
N ALA A 245 11.05 -10.65 -3.06
CA ALA A 245 10.20 -9.47 -3.00
C ALA A 245 9.50 -9.32 -1.64
N SER A 246 8.98 -10.41 -1.07
CA SER A 246 8.34 -10.39 0.25
C SER A 246 9.30 -10.05 1.39
N LEU A 247 10.53 -10.58 1.34
CA LEU A 247 11.59 -10.30 2.30
C LEU A 247 12.07 -8.86 2.23
N SER A 248 12.06 -8.27 1.03
CA SER A 248 12.46 -6.87 0.82
C SER A 248 11.47 -5.86 1.39
N GLN A 249 10.23 -6.27 1.72
CA GLN A 249 9.17 -5.40 2.22
C GLN A 249 8.83 -4.19 1.32
N ILE A 250 9.29 -4.19 0.06
CA ILE A 250 9.00 -3.13 -0.90
C ILE A 250 7.50 -3.17 -1.27
N PRO A 251 6.80 -2.02 -1.30
CA PRO A 251 5.43 -1.93 -1.79
C PRO A 251 5.28 -2.55 -3.18
N GLY A 252 4.36 -3.50 -3.33
CA GLY A 252 4.12 -4.21 -4.60
C GLY A 252 5.28 -5.08 -5.11
N GLY A 253 6.34 -5.26 -4.32
CA GLY A 253 7.56 -5.97 -4.75
C GLY A 253 8.22 -5.36 -5.98
N VAL A 254 7.96 -4.07 -6.24
CA VAL A 254 8.41 -3.37 -7.45
C VAL A 254 9.93 -3.34 -7.51
N GLY A 255 10.50 -3.71 -8.66
CA GLY A 255 11.94 -3.77 -8.87
C GLY A 255 12.52 -5.13 -8.52
N VAL A 256 12.35 -5.63 -7.29
CA VAL A 256 12.99 -6.90 -6.86
C VAL A 256 12.40 -8.11 -7.55
N LEU A 257 11.06 -8.18 -7.67
CA LEU A 257 10.40 -9.26 -8.40
C LEU A 257 10.79 -9.22 -9.88
N ASP A 258 10.69 -8.04 -10.50
CA ASP A 258 10.92 -7.85 -11.93
C ASP A 258 12.38 -8.18 -12.29
N LEU A 259 13.33 -7.72 -11.49
CA LEU A 259 14.76 -8.00 -11.66
C LEU A 259 15.09 -9.47 -11.50
N THR A 260 14.53 -10.13 -10.48
CA THR A 260 14.80 -11.55 -10.25
C THR A 260 14.29 -12.38 -11.43
N ILE A 261 13.10 -12.04 -11.96
CA ILE A 261 12.52 -12.69 -13.14
C ILE A 261 13.37 -12.39 -14.38
N LEU A 262 13.78 -11.15 -14.60
CA LEU A 262 14.66 -10.76 -15.71
C LEU A 262 15.96 -11.57 -15.70
N ILE A 263 16.68 -11.60 -14.58
CA ILE A 263 17.99 -12.29 -14.49
C ILE A 263 17.84 -13.81 -14.62
N THR A 264 16.79 -14.38 -14.02
CA THR A 264 16.60 -15.83 -14.01
C THR A 264 16.10 -16.34 -15.35
N LEU A 265 15.20 -15.63 -16.03
CA LEU A 265 14.56 -16.05 -17.28
C LEU A 265 15.18 -15.47 -18.56
N PHE A 266 16.14 -14.54 -18.46
CA PHE A 266 16.89 -13.97 -19.60
C PHE A 266 17.38 -15.00 -20.64
N PRO A 267 17.81 -16.24 -20.29
CA PRO A 267 18.30 -17.19 -21.30
C PRO A 267 17.23 -17.69 -22.27
N TRP A 268 15.95 -17.51 -21.96
CA TRP A 268 14.84 -18.06 -22.74
C TRP A 268 13.94 -17.01 -23.37
N TYR A 269 13.99 -15.77 -22.87
CA TYR A 269 13.14 -14.69 -23.32
C TYR A 269 13.95 -13.43 -23.53
N SER A 270 13.55 -12.64 -24.53
CA SER A 270 14.11 -11.31 -24.68
C SER A 270 13.72 -10.42 -23.48
N PRO A 271 14.60 -9.51 -23.03
CA PRO A 271 14.26 -8.53 -22.00
C PRO A 271 13.02 -7.69 -22.33
N SER A 272 12.78 -7.36 -23.60
CA SER A 272 11.58 -6.64 -24.05
C SER A 272 10.30 -7.43 -23.79
N ASP A 273 10.29 -8.74 -24.08
CA ASP A 273 9.11 -9.60 -23.84
C ASP A 273 8.86 -9.79 -22.35
N LEU A 274 9.94 -9.95 -21.56
CA LEU A 274 9.85 -10.08 -20.11
C LEU A 274 9.27 -8.83 -19.48
N VAL A 275 9.78 -7.65 -19.86
CA VAL A 275 9.29 -6.37 -19.33
C VAL A 275 7.85 -6.11 -19.75
N GLY A 276 7.51 -6.34 -21.03
CA GLY A 276 6.13 -6.21 -21.52
C GLY A 276 5.17 -7.11 -20.76
N SER A 277 5.53 -8.39 -20.60
CA SER A 277 4.73 -9.38 -19.85
C SER A 277 4.60 -9.02 -18.37
N LEU A 278 5.65 -8.50 -17.73
CA LEU A 278 5.63 -8.07 -16.32
C LEU A 278 4.73 -6.86 -16.11
N ILE A 279 4.71 -5.90 -17.04
CA ILE A 279 3.81 -4.74 -16.98
C ILE A 279 2.35 -5.22 -17.05
N ILE A 280 2.00 -6.06 -18.02
CA ILE A 280 0.65 -6.61 -18.16
C ILE A 280 0.28 -7.48 -16.95
N TYR A 281 1.22 -8.27 -16.44
CA TYR A 281 1.05 -9.05 -15.21
C TYR A 281 0.68 -8.14 -14.03
N ARG A 282 1.34 -6.99 -13.88
CA ARG A 282 1.01 -6.02 -12.83
C ARG A 282 -0.39 -5.43 -13.00
N ILE A 283 -0.79 -5.12 -14.23
CA ILE A 283 -2.13 -4.62 -14.53
C ILE A 283 -3.19 -5.65 -14.15
N ILE A 284 -3.03 -6.90 -14.55
CA ILE A 284 -4.04 -7.95 -14.34
C ILE A 284 -4.06 -8.45 -12.89
N TYR A 285 -2.90 -8.67 -12.27
CA TYR A 285 -2.81 -9.33 -10.96
C TYR A 285 -2.89 -8.35 -9.77
N TYR A 286 -2.39 -7.12 -9.93
CA TYR A 286 -2.35 -6.13 -8.85
C TYR A 286 -3.39 -5.01 -9.02
N LEU A 287 -3.42 -4.37 -10.19
CA LEU A 287 -4.22 -3.16 -10.40
C LEU A 287 -5.70 -3.45 -10.67
N PHE A 288 -6.01 -4.42 -11.53
CA PHE A 288 -7.38 -4.76 -11.86
C PHE A 288 -8.20 -5.19 -10.62
N PRO A 289 -7.71 -6.07 -9.73
CA PRO A 289 -8.42 -6.44 -8.51
C PRO A 289 -8.59 -5.26 -7.56
N LEU A 290 -7.64 -4.32 -7.52
CA LEU A 290 -7.75 -3.10 -6.72
C LEU A 290 -8.84 -2.17 -7.28
N CYS A 291 -8.91 -1.98 -8.60
CA CYS A 291 -10.01 -1.23 -9.22
C CYS A 291 -11.35 -1.90 -8.90
N LEU A 292 -11.42 -3.23 -8.97
CA LEU A 292 -12.63 -3.97 -8.61
C LEU A 292 -13.01 -3.79 -7.14
N SER A 293 -12.04 -3.78 -6.21
CA SER A 293 -12.32 -3.57 -4.79
C SER A 293 -12.86 -2.16 -4.51
N VAL A 294 -12.32 -1.15 -5.19
CA VAL A 294 -12.81 0.24 -5.17
C VAL A 294 -14.23 0.36 -5.71
N ILE A 295 -14.53 -0.30 -6.84
CA ILE A 295 -15.88 -0.32 -7.43
C ILE A 295 -16.86 -0.98 -6.47
N LEU A 296 -16.51 -2.12 -5.88
CA LEU A 296 -17.35 -2.82 -4.91
C LEU A 296 -17.65 -1.95 -3.67
N LEU A 297 -16.64 -1.22 -3.19
CA LEU A 297 -16.81 -0.27 -2.08
C LEU A 297 -17.70 0.91 -2.45
N GLY A 298 -17.47 1.51 -3.63
CA GLY A 298 -18.28 2.61 -4.13
C GLY A 298 -19.74 2.21 -4.35
N TRP A 299 -19.97 1.02 -4.93
CA TRP A 299 -21.30 0.46 -5.14
C TRP A 299 -22.04 0.24 -3.83
N HIS A 300 -21.39 -0.35 -2.84
CA HIS A 300 -21.95 -0.55 -1.50
C HIS A 300 -22.27 0.79 -0.82
N GLN A 301 -21.44 1.81 -0.99
CA GLN A 301 -21.69 3.13 -0.43
C GLN A 301 -22.88 3.84 -1.12
N PHE A 302 -22.99 3.70 -2.45
CA PHE A 302 -24.08 4.29 -3.23
C PHE A 302 -25.44 3.66 -2.90
N SER A 303 -25.49 2.32 -2.75
CA SER A 303 -26.72 1.64 -2.38
C SER A 303 -27.23 2.03 -0.98
N LEU A 304 -26.31 2.30 -0.04
CA LEU A 304 -26.64 2.80 1.30
C LEU A 304 -27.20 4.23 1.28
N LEU A 305 -26.74 5.09 0.37
CA LEU A 305 -27.28 6.45 0.20
C LEU A 305 -28.71 6.46 -0.38
N SER A 306 -29.06 5.44 -1.17
CA SER A 306 -30.37 5.32 -1.81
C SER A 306 -31.44 4.68 -0.90
N GLN A 307 -31.04 3.95 0.15
CA GLN A 307 -31.99 3.31 1.08
C GLN A 307 -32.21 4.20 2.31
N ASN A 308 -33.39 4.78 2.41
CA ASN A 308 -33.81 5.72 3.48
C ASN A 308 -34.03 5.05 4.85
N THR A 309 -33.42 3.89 5.09
CA THR A 309 -33.60 3.07 6.31
C THR A 309 -32.54 3.42 7.34
N LYS A 310 -32.89 4.33 8.26
CA LYS A 310 -32.04 4.87 9.34
C LYS A 310 -31.36 3.80 10.21
N ASP A 311 -31.95 2.60 10.33
CA ASP A 311 -31.44 1.53 11.20
C ASP A 311 -30.38 0.63 10.54
N ALA A 312 -30.43 0.45 9.21
CA ALA A 312 -29.42 -0.31 8.47
C ALA A 312 -28.16 0.54 8.22
N THR A 313 -28.34 1.84 8.02
CA THR A 313 -27.26 2.82 7.85
C THR A 313 -26.40 3.00 9.11
N ALA A 314 -26.96 2.82 10.31
CA ALA A 314 -26.23 3.01 11.56
C ALA A 314 -25.25 1.86 11.89
N ARG A 315 -25.60 0.62 11.53
CA ARG A 315 -24.73 -0.56 11.74
C ARG A 315 -23.79 -0.80 10.56
N ALA A 316 -24.30 -0.86 9.32
CA ALA A 316 -23.44 -1.07 8.16
C ALA A 316 -22.55 0.14 7.81
N GLY A 317 -22.91 1.37 8.20
CA GLY A 317 -22.11 2.57 7.92
C GLY A 317 -20.83 2.65 8.75
N LYS A 318 -20.90 2.37 10.07
CA LYS A 318 -19.73 2.36 10.96
C LYS A 318 -18.69 1.33 10.55
N GLU A 319 -19.15 0.24 9.93
CA GLU A 319 -18.28 -0.86 9.55
C GLU A 319 -17.35 -0.56 8.36
N PHE A 320 -17.76 0.33 7.46
CA PHE A 320 -17.02 0.67 6.23
C PHE A 320 -16.22 1.97 6.35
N LEU A 321 -16.54 2.80 7.35
CA LEU A 321 -15.95 4.12 7.62
C LEU A 321 -14.42 4.09 7.85
N ALA A 322 -13.90 3.00 8.42
CA ALA A 322 -12.50 2.91 8.84
C ALA A 322 -11.49 2.81 7.67
N ILE A 323 -11.86 2.10 6.59
CA ILE A 323 -10.91 1.65 5.55
C ILE A 323 -11.06 2.43 4.27
N TYR A 324 -12.26 2.96 4.04
CA TYR A 324 -12.58 3.73 2.86
C TYR A 324 -11.52 4.80 2.52
N PRO A 325 -11.04 5.62 3.49
CA PRO A 325 -10.00 6.62 3.20
C PRO A 325 -8.64 6.00 2.86
N GLN A 326 -8.31 4.81 3.38
CA GLN A 326 -7.06 4.11 3.05
C GLN A 326 -7.09 3.63 1.59
N ILE A 327 -8.19 3.04 1.14
CA ILE A 327 -8.33 2.54 -0.23
C ILE A 327 -8.36 3.71 -1.23
N MET A 328 -9.14 4.75 -0.93
CA MET A 328 -9.14 5.96 -1.76
C MET A 328 -7.77 6.62 -1.80
N SER A 329 -7.01 6.63 -0.69
CA SER A 329 -5.64 7.14 -0.66
C SER A 329 -4.73 6.39 -1.64
N VAL A 330 -4.77 5.05 -1.64
CA VAL A 330 -4.02 4.24 -2.61
C VAL A 330 -4.48 4.53 -4.03
N GLY A 331 -5.78 4.60 -4.27
CA GLY A 331 -6.35 4.94 -5.58
C GLY A 331 -5.89 6.28 -6.11
N VAL A 332 -5.91 7.32 -5.26
CA VAL A 332 -5.43 8.66 -5.58
C VAL A 332 -3.94 8.68 -5.88
N PHE A 333 -3.14 7.94 -5.11
CA PHE A 333 -1.72 7.81 -5.40
C PHE A 333 -1.45 7.10 -6.73
N LEU A 334 -2.15 6.01 -7.02
CA LEU A 334 -1.99 5.27 -8.27
C LEU A 334 -2.45 6.10 -9.47
N ALA A 335 -3.57 6.81 -9.37
CA ALA A 335 -4.01 7.75 -10.40
C ALA A 335 -2.96 8.84 -10.66
N GLY A 336 -2.34 9.37 -9.60
CA GLY A 336 -1.22 10.31 -9.71
C GLY A 336 0.00 9.71 -10.41
N ALA A 337 0.36 8.46 -10.08
CA ALA A 337 1.46 7.75 -10.73
C ALA A 337 1.17 7.45 -12.21
N VAL A 338 -0.05 7.06 -12.55
CA VAL A 338 -0.49 6.83 -13.94
C VAL A 338 -0.40 8.11 -14.75
N LEU A 339 -0.86 9.25 -14.22
CA LEU A 339 -0.75 10.54 -14.91
C LEU A 339 0.71 10.93 -15.15
N LEU A 340 1.59 10.70 -14.17
CA LEU A 340 3.02 10.94 -14.29
C LEU A 340 3.68 10.04 -15.34
N PHE A 341 3.40 8.73 -15.32
CA PHE A 341 3.97 7.78 -16.27
C PHE A 341 3.44 7.99 -17.68
N SER A 342 2.14 8.24 -17.84
CA SER A 342 1.55 8.61 -19.13
C SER A 342 2.25 9.86 -19.68
N SER A 343 2.52 10.87 -18.84
CA SER A 343 3.21 12.10 -19.25
C SER A 343 4.67 11.88 -19.68
N ALA A 344 5.30 10.84 -19.14
CA ALA A 344 6.65 10.43 -19.49
C ALA A 344 6.73 9.65 -20.82
N THR A 345 5.63 9.04 -21.27
CA THR A 345 5.58 8.26 -22.52
C THR A 345 5.06 9.07 -23.71
N PRO A 346 5.63 8.89 -24.91
CA PRO A 346 5.13 9.52 -26.13
C PRO A 346 3.76 8.95 -26.51
N GLY A 347 2.86 9.83 -26.92
CA GLY A 347 1.52 9.47 -27.35
C GLY A 347 1.50 8.65 -28.65
N LEU A 348 0.37 8.01 -28.92
CA LEU A 348 0.16 7.17 -30.09
C LEU A 348 0.13 7.99 -31.38
N PRO A 349 0.96 7.68 -32.42
CA PRO A 349 0.99 8.46 -33.67
C PRO A 349 -0.38 8.56 -34.35
N GLN A 350 -1.16 7.49 -34.30
CA GLN A 350 -2.51 7.44 -34.86
C GLN A 350 -3.49 8.35 -34.11
N ARG A 351 -3.44 8.38 -32.77
CA ARG A 351 -4.32 9.25 -31.96
C ARG A 351 -3.87 10.72 -32.06
N LEU A 352 -2.56 10.96 -32.03
CA LEU A 352 -1.96 12.29 -32.21
C LEU A 352 -2.27 12.89 -33.59
N SER A 353 -2.29 12.08 -34.66
CA SER A 353 -2.64 12.59 -36.00
C SER A 353 -4.12 12.99 -36.15
N LEU A 354 -5.03 12.40 -35.38
CA LEU A 354 -6.42 12.85 -35.28
C LEU A 354 -6.54 14.14 -34.45
N LEU A 355 -5.80 14.21 -33.35
CA LEU A 355 -5.76 15.36 -32.44
C LEU A 355 -5.13 16.60 -33.06
N ASN A 356 -4.03 16.46 -33.78
CA ASN A 356 -3.33 17.56 -34.49
C ASN A 356 -4.19 18.23 -35.57
N LYS A 357 -5.27 17.57 -36.04
CA LYS A 357 -6.23 18.18 -36.96
C LYS A 357 -7.24 19.09 -36.27
N LEU A 358 -7.46 18.89 -34.98
CA LEU A 358 -8.52 19.57 -34.20
C LEU A 358 -7.95 20.56 -33.18
N LEU A 359 -6.75 20.32 -32.66
CA LEU A 359 -6.16 21.10 -31.57
C LEU A 359 -4.79 21.67 -31.97
N PRO A 360 -4.51 22.94 -31.60
CA PRO A 360 -3.18 23.52 -31.77
C PRO A 360 -2.12 22.71 -30.99
N PRO A 361 -0.89 22.58 -31.52
CA PRO A 361 0.18 21.81 -30.88
C PRO A 361 0.52 22.31 -29.47
N TYR A 362 0.35 23.60 -29.19
CA TYR A 362 0.52 24.18 -27.86
C TYR A 362 -0.44 23.59 -26.80
N VAL A 363 -1.67 23.23 -27.19
CA VAL A 363 -2.66 22.63 -26.27
C VAL A 363 -2.24 21.23 -25.85
N LEU A 364 -1.67 20.45 -26.78
CA LEU A 364 -1.13 19.13 -26.50
C LEU A 364 0.04 19.19 -25.50
N GLU A 365 1.00 20.09 -25.71
CA GLU A 365 2.13 20.27 -24.80
C GLU A 365 1.70 20.77 -23.42
N LEU A 366 0.79 21.75 -23.38
CA LEU A 366 0.26 22.30 -22.13
C LEU A 366 -0.53 21.24 -21.35
N SER A 367 -1.34 20.42 -22.04
CA SER A 367 -2.09 19.35 -21.40
C SER A 367 -1.18 18.28 -20.80
N ASN A 368 -0.07 17.94 -21.47
CA ASN A 368 0.94 17.03 -20.95
C ASN A 368 1.65 17.59 -19.71
N PHE A 369 2.01 18.88 -19.75
CA PHE A 369 2.61 19.57 -18.61
C PHE A 369 1.67 19.58 -17.40
N LEU A 370 0.43 20.03 -17.59
CA LEU A 370 -0.58 20.10 -16.53
C LEU A 370 -0.96 18.72 -16.01
N GLY A 371 -0.98 17.69 -16.86
CA GLY A 371 -1.18 16.29 -16.46
C GLY A 371 -0.09 15.80 -15.51
N SER A 372 1.18 16.09 -15.82
CA SER A 372 2.30 15.75 -14.93
C SER A 372 2.23 16.47 -13.60
N LEU A 373 1.88 17.76 -13.61
CA LEU A 373 1.71 18.57 -12.40
C LEU A 373 0.58 18.03 -11.52
N ALA A 374 -0.57 17.73 -12.13
CA ALA A 374 -1.71 17.13 -11.45
C ALA A 374 -1.33 15.79 -10.82
N GLY A 375 -0.57 14.95 -11.54
CA GLY A 375 -0.09 13.66 -11.03
C GLY A 375 0.73 13.81 -9.74
N ILE A 376 1.68 14.76 -9.70
CA ILE A 376 2.52 15.00 -8.52
C ILE A 376 1.68 15.51 -7.34
N VAL A 377 0.78 16.45 -7.57
CA VAL A 377 -0.09 16.98 -6.52
C VAL A 377 -0.99 15.86 -5.96
N LEU A 378 -1.51 14.97 -6.80
CA LEU A 378 -2.28 13.80 -6.37
C LEU A 378 -1.46 12.84 -5.51
N LEU A 379 -0.17 12.59 -5.83
CA LEU A 379 0.71 11.77 -5.00
C LEU A 379 0.82 12.34 -3.56
N LEU A 380 0.86 13.66 -3.42
CA LEU A 380 0.91 14.33 -2.11
C LEU A 380 -0.46 14.32 -1.40
N LEU A 381 -1.53 14.59 -2.14
CA LEU A 381 -2.91 14.60 -1.62
C LEU A 381 -3.39 13.23 -1.16
N ALA A 382 -2.84 12.13 -1.70
CA ALA A 382 -3.11 10.77 -1.24
C ALA A 382 -2.98 10.65 0.29
N GLN A 383 -1.98 11.30 0.91
CA GLN A 383 -1.81 11.28 2.37
C GLN A 383 -2.91 12.06 3.09
N GLY A 384 -3.38 13.17 2.51
CA GLY A 384 -4.47 13.98 3.04
C GLY A 384 -5.81 13.25 3.00
N ILE A 385 -6.07 12.48 1.94
CA ILE A 385 -7.25 11.60 1.81
C ILE A 385 -7.25 10.54 2.91
N ARG A 386 -6.13 9.87 3.15
CA ARG A 386 -6.01 8.88 4.25
C ARG A 386 -6.36 9.47 5.61
N ARG A 387 -6.04 10.75 5.82
CA ARG A 387 -6.30 11.52 7.05
C ARG A 387 -7.71 12.11 7.13
N ARG A 388 -8.59 11.80 6.18
CA ARG A 388 -9.97 12.31 6.12
C ARG A 388 -10.07 13.84 6.02
N LEU A 389 -9.08 14.50 5.42
CA LEU A 389 -9.05 15.97 5.30
C LEU A 389 -10.02 16.47 4.22
N ARG A 390 -10.87 17.44 4.59
CA ARG A 390 -11.85 18.04 3.67
C ARG A 390 -11.22 18.75 2.48
N ILE A 391 -10.14 19.50 2.72
CA ILE A 391 -9.41 20.23 1.66
C ILE A 391 -8.76 19.24 0.70
N ALA A 392 -8.21 18.12 1.21
CA ALA A 392 -7.61 17.10 0.35
C ALA A 392 -8.66 16.46 -0.56
N TRP A 393 -9.83 16.13 -0.03
CA TRP A 393 -10.96 15.62 -0.82
C TRP A 393 -11.39 16.58 -1.93
N LEU A 394 -11.53 17.88 -1.62
CA LEU A 394 -11.93 18.89 -2.60
C LEU A 394 -10.90 19.01 -3.72
N LEU A 395 -9.62 19.17 -3.36
CA LEU A 395 -8.53 19.32 -4.34
C LEU A 395 -8.38 18.08 -5.21
N THR A 396 -8.45 16.87 -4.63
CA THR A 396 -8.40 15.62 -5.38
C THR A 396 -9.56 15.50 -6.34
N THR A 397 -10.78 15.85 -5.93
CA THR A 397 -11.97 15.79 -6.79
C THR A 397 -11.83 16.73 -7.99
N ILE A 398 -11.35 17.96 -7.76
CA ILE A 398 -11.07 18.94 -8.82
C ILE A 398 -9.98 18.42 -9.76
N LEU A 399 -8.86 17.94 -9.21
CA LEU A 399 -7.73 17.43 -9.99
C LEU A 399 -8.07 16.17 -10.79
N PHE A 400 -8.94 15.30 -10.29
CA PHE A 400 -9.46 14.17 -11.05
C PHE A 400 -10.35 14.63 -12.21
N GLY A 401 -11.24 15.60 -11.99
CA GLY A 401 -12.04 16.19 -13.06
C GLY A 401 -11.16 16.82 -14.16
N PHE A 402 -10.16 17.62 -13.77
CA PHE A 402 -9.17 18.15 -14.71
C PHE A 402 -8.33 17.05 -15.35
N GLY A 403 -7.90 16.03 -14.59
CA GLY A 403 -7.10 14.91 -15.09
C GLY A 403 -7.79 14.15 -16.21
N ILE A 404 -9.10 13.90 -16.10
CA ILE A 404 -9.91 13.28 -17.18
C ILE A 404 -9.85 14.11 -18.46
N ILE A 405 -10.07 15.43 -18.34
CA ILE A 405 -10.04 16.35 -19.47
C ILE A 405 -8.62 16.40 -20.09
N LEU A 406 -7.59 16.52 -19.26
CA LEU A 406 -6.19 16.59 -19.69
C LEU A 406 -5.74 15.32 -20.39
N SER A 407 -6.11 14.13 -19.90
CA SER A 407 -5.80 12.85 -20.56
C SER A 407 -6.45 12.75 -21.95
N LEU A 408 -7.71 13.16 -22.07
CA LEU A 408 -8.40 13.16 -23.36
C LEU A 408 -7.80 14.16 -24.36
N LEU A 409 -7.42 15.36 -23.89
CA LEU A 409 -6.82 16.41 -24.72
C LEU A 409 -5.40 16.08 -25.18
N LYS A 410 -4.64 15.33 -24.38
CA LYS A 410 -3.23 15.02 -24.64
C LYS A 410 -3.04 13.96 -25.73
N GLY A 411 -3.90 12.95 -25.78
CA GLY A 411 -3.66 11.77 -26.62
C GLY A 411 -4.89 10.93 -26.93
N LEU A 412 -6.11 11.41 -26.58
CA LEU A 412 -7.32 10.56 -26.50
C LEU A 412 -7.06 9.31 -25.66
N ASP A 413 -6.38 9.53 -24.54
CA ASP A 413 -5.93 8.51 -23.60
C ASP A 413 -7.11 8.13 -22.68
N TYR A 414 -8.05 7.38 -23.25
CA TYR A 414 -9.29 6.95 -22.59
C TYR A 414 -9.03 5.96 -21.45
N GLU A 415 -7.90 5.26 -21.46
CA GLU A 415 -7.53 4.29 -20.43
C GLU A 415 -7.26 5.02 -19.10
N GLU A 416 -6.47 6.09 -19.14
CA GLU A 416 -6.18 6.96 -18.00
C GLU A 416 -7.45 7.65 -17.49
N ALA A 417 -8.27 8.18 -18.42
CA ALA A 417 -9.54 8.80 -18.07
C ALA A 417 -10.49 7.83 -17.36
N LEU A 418 -10.56 6.58 -17.83
CA LEU A 418 -11.37 5.53 -17.21
C LEU A 418 -10.87 5.19 -15.81
N ILE A 419 -9.55 5.02 -15.62
CA ILE A 419 -8.96 4.75 -14.30
C ILE A 419 -9.30 5.88 -13.32
N ILE A 420 -9.12 7.14 -13.72
CA ILE A 420 -9.43 8.30 -12.86
C ILE A 420 -10.93 8.33 -12.53
N THR A 421 -11.79 8.01 -13.49
CA THR A 421 -13.26 7.96 -13.29
C THR A 421 -13.66 6.91 -12.27
N ILE A 422 -13.04 5.71 -12.32
CA ILE A 422 -13.27 4.63 -11.35
C ILE A 422 -12.99 5.10 -9.91
N PHE A 423 -11.95 5.90 -9.69
CA PHE A 423 -11.63 6.43 -8.36
C PHE A 423 -12.45 7.68 -8.00
N LEU A 424 -12.86 8.49 -8.98
CA LEU A 424 -13.64 9.71 -8.77
C LEU A 424 -15.04 9.42 -8.25
N LEU A 425 -15.76 8.48 -8.85
CA LEU A 425 -17.17 8.22 -8.50
C LEU A 425 -17.36 7.83 -7.03
N PRO A 426 -16.61 6.85 -6.47
CA PRO A 426 -16.68 6.55 -5.06
C PRO A 426 -16.24 7.76 -4.22
N LEU A 427 -15.15 8.43 -4.58
CA LEU A 427 -14.62 9.55 -3.81
C LEU A 427 -15.67 10.65 -3.60
N VAL A 428 -16.44 10.97 -4.65
CA VAL A 428 -17.54 11.95 -4.59
C VAL A 428 -18.69 11.43 -3.71
N ALA A 429 -19.07 10.16 -3.85
CA ALA A 429 -20.13 9.55 -3.05
C ALA A 429 -19.82 9.56 -1.53
N ALA A 430 -18.53 9.49 -1.17
CA ALA A 430 -18.08 9.47 0.20
C ALA A 430 -17.78 10.85 0.80
N ARG A 431 -18.32 11.95 0.24
CA ARG A 431 -18.09 13.32 0.74
C ARG A 431 -18.20 13.45 2.27
N LYS A 432 -19.23 12.84 2.88
CA LYS A 432 -19.51 12.87 4.33
C LYS A 432 -18.47 12.14 5.21
N HIS A 433 -17.47 11.52 4.59
CA HIS A 433 -16.39 10.81 5.31
C HIS A 433 -15.13 11.69 5.45
N PHE A 434 -15.11 12.87 4.81
CA PHE A 434 -13.97 13.78 4.72
C PHE A 434 -14.31 15.13 5.35
N ASP A 435 -14.72 15.10 6.62
CA ASP A 435 -15.29 16.28 7.28
C ASP A 435 -14.25 17.03 8.12
N ARG A 436 -13.03 16.48 8.26
CA ARG A 436 -12.01 17.05 9.14
C ARG A 436 -11.36 18.30 8.56
N ASN A 437 -11.38 19.37 9.35
CA ASN A 437 -10.74 20.64 9.06
C ASN A 437 -9.35 20.70 9.72
N SER A 438 -8.29 20.43 8.96
CA SER A 438 -6.90 20.63 9.41
C SER A 438 -6.02 21.17 8.27
N LYS A 439 -4.84 21.69 8.62
CA LYS A 439 -3.85 22.23 7.67
C LYS A 439 -3.24 21.09 6.85
N LEU A 440 -3.24 21.25 5.52
CA LEU A 440 -2.79 20.24 4.57
C LEU A 440 -1.29 19.88 4.70
N LEU A 441 -0.47 20.85 5.13
CA LEU A 441 0.98 20.74 5.30
C LEU A 441 1.34 20.45 6.76
N TYR A 442 1.22 19.18 7.13
CA TYR A 442 1.52 18.67 8.46
C TYR A 442 2.86 17.90 8.47
N PRO A 443 3.78 18.13 9.45
CA PRO A 443 5.17 17.67 9.39
C PRO A 443 5.40 16.17 9.59
N ASP A 444 4.41 15.42 10.11
CA ASP A 444 4.54 13.95 10.26
C ASP A 444 4.23 13.23 8.93
N LEU A 445 4.92 13.65 7.86
CA LEU A 445 4.90 12.92 6.59
C LEU A 445 5.43 11.52 6.88
N SER A 446 4.56 10.51 6.76
CA SER A 446 4.95 9.14 7.04
C SER A 446 6.09 8.76 6.10
N LEU A 447 7.26 8.45 6.66
CA LEU A 447 8.49 8.17 5.93
C LEU A 447 8.27 7.18 4.77
N ASN A 448 7.39 6.20 4.98
CA ASN A 448 7.02 5.20 3.99
C ASN A 448 6.42 5.82 2.72
N TRP A 449 5.49 6.76 2.87
CA TRP A 449 4.87 7.41 1.71
C TRP A 449 5.84 8.34 1.01
N ASN A 450 6.73 9.03 1.74
CA ASN A 450 7.79 9.84 1.11
C ASN A 450 8.74 8.98 0.27
N ILE A 451 9.06 7.76 0.75
CA ILE A 451 9.82 6.78 -0.02
C ILE A 451 9.02 6.36 -1.26
N SER A 452 7.74 6.01 -1.14
CA SER A 452 6.89 5.66 -2.29
C SER A 452 6.77 6.79 -3.30
N THR A 453 6.55 8.03 -2.87
CA THR A 453 6.50 9.21 -3.76
C THR A 453 7.84 9.42 -4.45
N ALA A 454 8.96 9.30 -3.72
CA ALA A 454 10.29 9.43 -4.29
C ALA A 454 10.56 8.34 -5.34
N ILE A 455 10.18 7.09 -5.06
CA ILE A 455 10.31 5.97 -6.02
C ILE A 455 9.51 6.27 -7.28
N VAL A 456 8.26 6.73 -7.17
CA VAL A 456 7.42 7.07 -8.35
C VAL A 456 8.04 8.22 -9.15
N LEU A 457 8.51 9.29 -8.49
CA LEU A 457 9.13 10.43 -9.16
C LEU A 457 10.45 10.04 -9.87
N ILE A 458 11.31 9.27 -9.19
CA ILE A 458 12.56 8.74 -9.78
C ILE A 458 12.22 7.84 -10.97
N SER A 459 11.24 6.94 -10.81
CA SER A 459 10.81 6.03 -11.88
C SER A 459 10.21 6.78 -13.06
N ALA A 460 9.41 7.82 -12.84
CA ALA A 460 8.80 8.63 -13.90
C ALA A 460 9.86 9.45 -14.65
N THR A 461 10.81 10.04 -13.93
CA THR A 461 11.94 10.78 -14.52
C THR A 461 12.81 9.84 -15.34
N TRP A 462 13.09 8.66 -14.80
CA TRP A 462 13.83 7.61 -15.48
C TRP A 462 13.11 7.11 -16.73
N LEU A 463 11.80 6.86 -16.64
CA LEU A 463 10.98 6.39 -17.76
C LEU A 463 10.92 7.43 -18.87
N GLY A 464 10.81 8.72 -18.53
CA GLY A 464 10.88 9.82 -19.48
C GLY A 464 12.23 9.83 -20.21
N TYR A 465 13.34 9.79 -19.46
CA TYR A 465 14.67 9.69 -20.07
C TYR A 465 14.80 8.46 -20.99
N PHE A 466 14.35 7.29 -20.54
CA PHE A 466 14.40 6.06 -21.32
C PHE A 466 13.59 6.15 -22.61
N SER A 467 12.40 6.75 -22.55
CA SER A 467 11.50 6.86 -23.69
C SER A 467 12.05 7.79 -24.79
N TYR A 468 12.74 8.87 -24.39
CA TYR A 468 13.34 9.84 -25.32
C TYR A 468 14.84 9.59 -25.61
N LYS A 469 15.46 8.54 -25.05
CA LYS A 469 16.91 8.26 -25.22
C LYS A 469 17.33 8.00 -26.67
N HIS A 470 16.42 7.50 -27.51
CA HIS A 470 16.69 7.11 -28.90
C HIS A 470 16.30 8.18 -29.94
N SER A 471 15.75 9.33 -29.52
CA SER A 471 15.66 10.49 -30.41
C SER A 471 17.02 11.21 -30.46
N GLU A 472 17.24 12.10 -31.45
CA GLU A 472 18.51 12.68 -31.91
C GLU A 472 19.46 13.35 -30.87
N PHE A 473 19.20 13.26 -29.57
CA PHE A 473 19.82 14.07 -28.51
C PHE A 473 20.71 13.26 -27.54
N THR A 474 21.71 12.57 -28.08
CA THR A 474 22.52 11.56 -27.34
C THR A 474 23.68 12.12 -26.48
N ARG A 475 23.88 13.44 -26.34
CA ARG A 475 25.14 14.00 -25.75
C ARG A 475 25.02 14.88 -24.49
N GLN A 476 23.82 15.14 -23.95
CA GLN A 476 23.67 16.03 -22.79
C GLN A 476 23.40 15.27 -21.48
N SER A 477 23.87 15.82 -20.35
CA SER A 477 23.51 15.34 -19.01
C SER A 477 22.01 15.57 -18.74
N ILE A 478 21.39 14.78 -17.85
CA ILE A 478 19.94 14.88 -17.53
C ILE A 478 19.52 16.30 -17.16
N LEU A 479 20.36 17.00 -16.38
CA LEU A 479 20.12 18.38 -15.96
C LEU A 479 20.33 19.37 -17.11
N GLY A 480 21.35 19.15 -17.95
CA GLY A 480 21.62 19.98 -19.14
C GLY A 480 20.54 19.85 -20.21
N PHE A 481 20.00 18.64 -20.39
CA PHE A 481 18.89 18.38 -21.29
C PHE A 481 17.60 19.04 -20.78
N ALA A 482 17.23 18.84 -19.50
CA ALA A 482 16.02 19.46 -18.93
C ALA A 482 16.04 20.99 -18.95
N LEU A 483 17.22 21.61 -18.80
CA LEU A 483 17.40 23.07 -18.86
C LEU A 483 17.58 23.62 -20.29
N SER A 484 17.71 22.77 -21.29
CA SER A 484 17.81 23.20 -22.69
C SER A 484 16.43 23.63 -23.24
N GLY A 485 16.44 24.53 -24.23
CA GLY A 485 15.21 24.98 -24.91
C GLY A 485 14.42 23.83 -25.54
N GLU A 486 15.11 22.73 -25.89
CA GLU A 486 14.61 21.63 -26.72
C GLU A 486 14.05 20.44 -25.91
N ALA A 487 14.19 20.42 -24.59
CA ALA A 487 13.59 19.36 -23.78
C ALA A 487 12.05 19.44 -23.78
N PRO A 488 11.36 18.29 -23.89
CA PRO A 488 9.92 18.19 -23.66
C PRO A 488 9.54 18.83 -22.32
N TRP A 489 8.43 19.57 -22.30
CA TRP A 489 7.93 20.28 -21.11
C TRP A 489 7.79 19.38 -19.87
N PHE A 490 7.60 18.07 -20.06
CA PHE A 490 7.59 17.05 -19.00
C PHE A 490 8.91 16.99 -18.20
N LEU A 491 10.07 17.02 -18.87
CA LEU A 491 11.38 16.97 -18.19
C LEU A 491 11.68 18.27 -17.44
N LYS A 492 11.25 19.41 -18.00
CA LYS A 492 11.27 20.70 -17.31
C LYS A 492 10.40 20.64 -16.04
N ALA A 493 9.18 20.13 -16.15
CA ALA A 493 8.25 20.00 -15.03
C ALA A 493 8.76 19.08 -13.92
N SER A 494 9.27 17.90 -14.26
CA SER A 494 9.73 16.91 -13.29
C SER A 494 10.95 17.39 -12.52
N VAL A 495 11.90 18.07 -13.18
CA VAL A 495 13.07 18.68 -12.53
C VAL A 495 12.66 19.88 -11.66
N SER A 496 11.85 20.81 -12.19
CA SER A 496 11.38 21.97 -11.42
C SER A 496 10.56 21.58 -10.19
N LEU A 497 9.71 20.56 -10.27
CA LEU A 497 8.97 20.08 -9.11
C LEU A 497 9.79 19.21 -8.16
N SER A 498 10.76 18.44 -8.65
CA SER A 498 11.70 17.73 -7.76
C SER A 498 12.48 18.72 -6.90
N ILE A 499 12.89 19.86 -7.49
CA ILE A 499 13.49 20.97 -6.74
C ILE A 499 12.50 21.52 -5.71
N LEU A 500 11.23 21.73 -6.06
CA LEU A 500 10.20 22.20 -5.12
C LEU A 500 9.99 21.23 -3.94
N VAL A 501 9.96 19.92 -4.20
CA VAL A 501 9.85 18.88 -3.16
C VAL A 501 11.08 18.87 -2.26
N VAL A 502 12.28 19.00 -2.82
CA VAL A 502 13.52 19.11 -2.03
C VAL A 502 13.52 20.38 -1.19
N VAL A 503 13.15 21.52 -1.75
CA VAL A 503 13.08 22.82 -1.06
C VAL A 503 12.05 22.77 0.07
N THR A 504 10.86 22.22 -0.16
CA THR A 504 9.83 22.06 0.88
C THR A 504 10.24 21.06 1.97
N SER A 505 10.92 19.97 1.60
CA SER A 505 11.47 19.01 2.55
C SER A 505 12.58 19.63 3.41
N LEU A 506 13.49 20.40 2.81
CA LEU A 506 14.52 21.15 3.53
C LEU A 506 13.89 22.22 4.43
N TRP A 507 12.90 22.97 3.94
CA TRP A 507 12.18 23.97 4.73
C TRP A 507 11.49 23.36 5.96
N GLN A 508 10.95 22.14 5.84
CA GLN A 508 10.40 21.40 6.97
C GLN A 508 11.48 20.95 7.97
N LEU A 509 12.67 20.55 7.49
CA LEU A 509 13.79 20.16 8.36
C LEU A 509 14.35 21.34 9.17
N PHE A 510 14.32 22.55 8.61
CA PHE A 510 14.80 23.77 9.26
C PHE A 510 13.74 24.52 10.06
N ARG A 511 12.50 24.01 10.11
CA ARG A 511 11.42 24.69 10.83
C ARG A 511 11.65 24.61 12.34
N THR A 512 11.71 25.76 12.99
CA THR A 512 11.83 25.89 14.44
C THR A 512 10.62 25.22 15.12
N ARG A 513 10.92 24.32 16.07
CA ARG A 513 9.89 23.61 16.84
C ARG A 513 9.17 24.60 17.74
N SER A 514 7.84 24.58 17.69
CA SER A 514 7.03 25.29 18.66
C SER A 514 7.10 24.54 19.99
N ASN A 515 7.70 25.16 21.00
CA ASN A 515 7.55 24.69 22.38
C ASN A 515 6.09 24.93 22.78
N PHE A 516 5.35 23.84 22.94
CA PHE A 516 4.01 23.86 23.48
C PHE A 516 4.12 23.54 24.97
N ALA A 517 4.11 24.57 25.80
CA ALA A 517 4.02 24.44 27.25
C ALA A 517 2.66 25.00 27.67
N PHE A 518 1.76 24.13 28.11
CA PHE A 518 0.46 24.55 28.64
C PHE A 518 0.52 24.51 30.16
N ILE A 519 0.61 25.69 30.77
CA ILE A 519 0.36 25.89 32.19
C ILE A 519 -1.16 26.11 32.31
N PRO A 520 -1.91 25.26 33.04
CA PRO A 520 -3.36 25.39 33.13
C PRO A 520 -3.77 26.76 33.69
N SER A 521 -4.70 27.46 33.03
CA SER A 521 -5.35 28.64 33.61
C SER A 521 -6.41 28.23 34.63
N GLU A 522 -6.75 29.11 35.59
CA GLU A 522 -7.86 28.89 36.53
C GLU A 522 -9.19 28.65 35.79
N ASP A 523 -9.40 29.34 34.66
CA ASP A 523 -10.59 29.14 33.81
C ASP A 523 -10.63 27.73 33.18
N ASP A 524 -9.47 27.17 32.81
CA ASP A 524 -9.41 25.83 32.24
C ASP A 524 -9.72 24.77 33.30
N MET A 525 -9.37 25.02 34.56
CA MET A 525 -9.68 24.11 35.68
C MET A 525 -11.19 24.05 35.98
N VAL A 526 -11.95 25.11 35.67
CA VAL A 526 -13.43 25.08 35.75
C VAL A 526 -14.00 24.12 34.72
N ASP A 527 -13.52 24.19 33.47
CA ASP A 527 -13.95 23.31 32.40
C ASP A 527 -13.56 21.85 32.69
N VAL A 528 -12.34 21.60 33.19
CA VAL A 528 -11.89 20.27 33.63
C VAL A 528 -12.84 19.68 34.66
N ARG A 529 -13.23 20.44 35.69
CA ARG A 529 -14.16 19.96 36.73
C ARG A 529 -15.51 19.58 36.14
N ASN A 530 -16.05 20.38 35.24
CA ASN A 530 -17.33 20.11 34.58
C ASN A 530 -17.28 18.82 33.76
N ILE A 531 -16.23 18.64 32.97
CA ILE A 531 -16.05 17.45 32.12
C ILE A 531 -15.89 16.19 33.00
N VAL A 532 -15.03 16.25 34.02
CA VAL A 532 -14.77 15.11 34.92
C VAL A 532 -16.01 14.71 35.70
N GLN A 533 -16.82 15.67 36.19
CA GLN A 533 -18.07 15.37 36.91
C GLN A 533 -19.10 14.65 36.04
N SER A 534 -19.09 14.91 34.73
CA SER A 534 -19.96 14.21 33.77
C SER A 534 -19.42 12.86 33.31
N SER A 535 -18.17 12.52 33.65
CA SER A 535 -17.51 11.31 33.19
C SER A 535 -17.96 10.07 33.97
N ILE A 536 -18.09 8.95 33.26
CA ILE A 536 -18.41 7.64 33.83
C ILE A 536 -17.15 6.95 34.37
N GLN A 537 -15.97 7.33 33.85
CA GLN A 537 -14.69 6.71 34.22
C GLN A 537 -14.07 7.43 35.44
N SER A 538 -13.78 6.67 36.49
CA SER A 538 -13.15 7.19 37.72
C SER A 538 -11.72 7.68 37.49
N SER A 539 -11.01 7.15 36.48
CA SER A 539 -9.67 7.59 36.08
C SER A 539 -9.63 9.07 35.65
N ALA A 540 -10.75 9.62 35.15
CA ALA A 540 -10.85 11.02 34.77
C ALA A 540 -10.58 11.99 35.94
N PHE A 541 -10.83 11.58 37.19
CA PHE A 541 -10.57 12.41 38.37
C PHE A 541 -9.08 12.67 38.61
N LEU A 542 -8.18 11.88 38.02
CA LEU A 542 -6.74 12.12 38.09
C LEU A 542 -6.32 13.40 37.37
N ALA A 543 -7.17 13.94 36.49
CA ALA A 543 -6.99 15.26 35.89
C ALA A 543 -6.91 16.38 36.95
N LEU A 544 -7.53 16.22 38.13
CA LEU A 544 -7.64 17.26 39.15
C LEU A 544 -6.39 17.41 40.04
N LEU A 545 -5.38 16.56 39.87
CA LEU A 545 -4.16 16.56 40.68
C LEU A 545 -3.21 17.74 40.38
N GLY A 546 -3.42 18.43 39.26
CA GLY A 546 -2.66 19.63 38.88
C GLY A 546 -1.26 19.35 38.32
N ASP A 547 -0.89 18.09 38.12
CA ASP A 547 0.39 17.63 37.57
C ASP A 547 0.37 17.42 36.05
N LYS A 548 -0.76 17.72 35.38
CA LYS A 548 -1.00 17.43 33.96
C LYS A 548 -1.43 18.67 33.18
N SER A 549 -1.11 18.68 31.90
CA SER A 549 -1.59 19.66 30.93
C SER A 549 -2.86 19.15 30.25
N PHE A 550 -3.68 20.08 29.75
CA PHE A 550 -4.97 19.77 29.13
C PHE A 550 -5.00 20.19 27.66
N PHE A 551 -5.64 19.37 26.84
CA PHE A 551 -5.95 19.68 25.44
C PHE A 551 -7.45 19.50 25.23
N PHE A 552 -8.15 20.60 24.96
CA PHE A 552 -9.61 20.63 24.84
C PHE A 552 -10.09 20.50 23.39
N SER A 553 -11.30 19.98 23.22
CA SER A 553 -12.03 20.07 21.96
C SER A 553 -12.44 21.52 21.67
N PRO A 554 -12.73 21.88 20.40
CA PRO A 554 -13.21 23.22 20.06
C PRO A 554 -14.49 23.64 20.80
N SER A 555 -15.33 22.67 21.17
CA SER A 555 -16.54 22.88 21.95
C SER A 555 -16.28 22.97 23.47
N ARG A 556 -15.05 22.66 23.92
CA ARG A 556 -14.64 22.50 25.33
C ARG A 556 -15.49 21.50 26.13
N LYS A 557 -16.15 20.55 25.47
CA LYS A 557 -16.90 19.47 26.14
C LYS A 557 -16.08 18.21 26.37
N SER A 558 -14.97 18.06 25.64
CA SER A 558 -14.09 16.91 25.72
C SER A 558 -12.64 17.36 25.90
N MET A 559 -11.84 16.54 26.57
CA MET A 559 -10.45 16.83 26.86
C MET A 559 -9.56 15.58 26.82
N ILE A 560 -8.28 15.81 26.53
CA ILE A 560 -7.18 14.88 26.77
C ILE A 560 -6.26 15.52 27.78
N PHE A 561 -5.98 14.84 28.88
CA PHE A 561 -4.99 15.26 29.85
C PHE A 561 -3.72 14.43 29.71
N PHE A 562 -2.57 15.10 29.74
CA PHE A 562 -1.29 14.49 29.44
C PHE A 562 -0.15 15.13 30.24
N ALA A 563 0.92 14.37 30.43
CA ALA A 563 2.16 14.87 30.98
C ALA A 563 3.23 14.88 29.87
N GLN A 564 4.06 15.93 29.84
CA GLN A 564 5.20 16.00 28.94
C GLN A 564 6.46 15.56 29.67
N GLU A 565 7.14 14.54 29.13
CA GLU A 565 8.44 14.11 29.60
C GLU A 565 9.39 13.94 28.41
N LEU A 566 10.50 14.69 28.41
CA LEU A 566 11.47 14.72 27.32
C LEU A 566 10.80 15.05 25.96
N SER A 567 10.86 14.11 25.01
CA SER A 567 10.25 14.20 23.68
C SER A 567 8.93 13.43 23.57
N TYR A 568 8.30 13.09 24.70
CA TYR A 568 7.08 12.30 24.76
C TYR A 568 5.97 13.03 25.50
N TRP A 569 4.75 12.87 25.00
CA TRP A 569 3.51 13.26 25.66
C TRP A 569 2.80 11.99 26.10
N PHE A 570 2.74 11.78 27.42
CA PHE A 570 2.06 10.65 28.03
C PHE A 570 0.63 11.03 28.36
N VAL A 571 -0.31 10.47 27.60
CA VAL A 571 -1.74 10.54 27.88
C VAL A 571 -2.09 9.41 28.83
N MET A 572 -2.90 9.71 29.83
CA MET A 572 -3.36 8.71 30.79
C MET A 572 -4.83 8.38 30.53
N GLY A 573 -5.11 7.13 30.19
CA GLY A 573 -6.43 6.65 29.79
C GLY A 573 -6.86 7.11 28.41
N ASP A 574 -8.17 7.11 28.20
CA ASP A 574 -8.83 7.56 26.98
C ASP A 574 -9.23 9.04 27.06
N PRO A 575 -9.59 9.69 25.93
CA PRO A 575 -10.22 11.00 25.96
C PRO A 575 -11.45 11.01 26.88
N VAL A 576 -11.68 12.14 27.54
CA VAL A 576 -12.80 12.30 28.50
C VAL A 576 -13.79 13.34 27.98
N GLY A 577 -15.09 13.03 28.03
CA GLY A 577 -16.16 13.93 27.60
C GLY A 577 -17.16 13.25 26.67
N ASP A 578 -17.59 13.95 25.63
CA ASP A 578 -18.50 13.45 24.60
C ASP A 578 -17.79 12.48 23.63
N PRO A 579 -18.21 11.19 23.55
CA PRO A 579 -17.61 10.19 22.68
C PRO A 579 -17.61 10.55 21.19
N GLU A 580 -18.56 11.38 20.73
CA GLU A 580 -18.59 11.81 19.33
C GLU A 580 -17.38 12.68 18.95
N GLU A 581 -16.76 13.35 19.92
CA GLU A 581 -15.62 14.24 19.70
C GLU A 581 -14.25 13.56 19.87
N PHE A 582 -14.21 12.33 20.42
CA PHE A 582 -12.95 11.67 20.80
C PHE A 582 -12.02 11.46 19.61
N GLN A 583 -12.58 11.08 18.46
CA GLN A 583 -11.80 10.82 17.25
C GLN A 583 -11.11 12.09 16.74
N ASP A 584 -11.85 13.18 16.61
CA ASP A 584 -11.32 14.46 16.14
C ASP A 584 -10.35 15.08 17.16
N LEU A 585 -10.64 14.92 18.45
CA LEU A 585 -9.78 15.38 19.54
C LEU A 585 -8.44 14.66 19.55
N ALA A 586 -8.44 13.32 19.50
CA ALA A 586 -7.21 12.52 19.51
C ALA A 586 -6.36 12.75 18.25
N TRP A 587 -6.98 12.96 17.09
CA TRP A 587 -6.28 13.38 15.87
C TRP A 587 -5.67 14.77 16.01
N SER A 588 -6.42 15.75 16.50
CA SER A 588 -5.94 17.12 16.70
C SER A 588 -4.83 17.18 17.74
N PHE A 589 -4.93 16.38 18.80
CA PHE A 589 -3.91 16.26 19.83
C PHE A 589 -2.60 15.68 19.29
N ARG A 590 -2.70 14.57 18.54
CA ARG A 590 -1.55 14.02 17.82
C ARG A 590 -0.96 15.04 16.84
N GLU A 591 -1.82 15.80 16.17
CA GLU A 591 -1.38 16.86 15.28
C GLU A 591 -0.61 17.96 16.03
N GLN A 592 -1.06 18.33 17.22
CA GLN A 592 -0.32 19.28 18.02
C GLN A 592 1.03 18.72 18.50
N ALA A 593 1.05 17.44 18.92
CA ALA A 593 2.26 16.77 19.38
C ALA A 593 3.35 16.74 18.31
N ALA A 594 3.05 16.33 17.08
CA ALA A 594 4.08 16.27 16.05
C ALA A 594 4.47 17.66 15.49
N LEU A 595 3.63 18.71 15.62
CA LEU A 595 4.07 20.09 15.38
C LEU A 595 5.11 20.55 16.41
N SER A 596 4.98 20.10 17.66
CA SER A 596 5.97 20.29 18.72
C SER A 596 7.15 19.32 18.63
N GLY A 597 7.12 18.36 17.69
CA GLY A 597 8.15 17.35 17.53
C GLY A 597 8.17 16.30 18.65
N THR A 598 7.08 16.15 19.40
CA THR A 598 6.91 15.15 20.46
C THR A 598 6.11 13.96 19.96
N LYS A 599 6.36 12.80 20.57
CA LYS A 599 5.61 11.55 20.30
C LYS A 599 4.59 11.34 21.39
N VAL A 600 3.38 10.92 21.02
CA VAL A 600 2.32 10.62 21.99
C VAL A 600 2.37 9.15 22.38
N ILE A 601 2.15 8.87 23.66
CA ILE A 601 1.96 7.54 24.23
C ILE A 601 0.66 7.57 25.02
N TYR A 602 -0.27 6.66 24.73
CA TYR A 602 -1.46 6.45 25.54
C TYR A 602 -1.18 5.31 26.52
N TYR A 603 -1.32 5.59 27.81
CA TYR A 603 -1.12 4.65 28.91
C TYR A 603 -2.47 4.23 29.49
N GLU A 604 -2.69 2.93 29.73
CA GLU A 604 -3.98 2.38 30.21
C GLU A 604 -5.19 2.73 29.33
N ALA A 605 -5.02 2.70 28.01
CA ALA A 605 -6.14 2.77 27.06
C ALA A 605 -7.11 1.59 27.26
N THR A 606 -8.42 1.85 27.23
CA THR A 606 -9.42 0.78 27.39
C THR A 606 -9.60 -0.04 26.10
N GLU A 607 -10.16 -1.26 26.22
CA GLU A 607 -10.40 -2.13 25.06
C GLU A 607 -11.37 -1.52 24.03
N ASP A 608 -12.31 -0.69 24.50
CA ASP A 608 -13.36 -0.10 23.67
C ASP A 608 -12.82 0.95 22.69
N GLU A 609 -11.78 1.70 23.09
CA GLU A 609 -11.16 2.77 22.28
C GLU A 609 -9.91 2.30 21.51
N LEU A 610 -9.54 1.01 21.56
CA LEU A 610 -8.45 0.46 20.75
C LEU A 610 -8.58 0.72 19.23
N PRO A 611 -9.77 0.63 18.61
CA PRO A 611 -9.94 0.96 17.20
C PRO A 611 -9.47 2.37 16.86
N LEU A 612 -9.74 3.36 17.74
CA LEU A 612 -9.31 4.75 17.57
C LEU A 612 -7.78 4.85 17.50
N TYR A 613 -7.07 4.18 18.41
CA TYR A 613 -5.61 4.20 18.44
C TYR A 613 -4.97 3.48 17.25
N ILE A 614 -5.59 2.40 16.77
CA ILE A 614 -5.16 1.70 15.55
C ILE A 614 -5.33 2.61 14.32
N GLU A 615 -6.44 3.35 14.23
CA GLU A 615 -6.66 4.31 13.14
C GLU A 615 -5.65 5.48 13.19
N LEU A 616 -5.29 5.93 14.40
CA LEU A 616 -4.19 6.85 14.63
C LEU A 616 -2.81 6.22 14.35
N GLY A 617 -2.73 4.93 14.03
CA GLY A 617 -1.48 4.26 13.67
C GLY A 617 -0.53 4.03 14.85
N TYR A 618 -1.07 3.96 16.08
CA TYR A 618 -0.31 3.53 17.24
C TYR A 618 -0.13 2.00 17.23
N VAL A 619 0.98 1.56 17.82
CA VAL A 619 1.24 0.15 18.08
C VAL A 619 0.77 -0.16 19.49
N LEU A 620 -0.07 -1.18 19.63
CA LEU A 620 -0.61 -1.59 20.91
C LEU A 620 0.36 -2.53 21.63
N VAL A 621 0.58 -2.28 22.91
CA VAL A 621 1.35 -3.15 23.82
C VAL A 621 0.44 -3.46 25.00
N LYS A 622 0.22 -4.75 25.26
CA LYS A 622 -0.52 -5.16 26.45
C LYS A 622 0.37 -4.92 27.67
N ILE A 623 -0.14 -4.09 28.59
CA ILE A 623 0.45 -3.80 29.91
C ILE A 623 -0.26 -4.61 30.99
#